data_AF-A0A2D6Q867-F1
#
_entry.id   AF-A0A2D6Q867-F1
#
_cell.length_a   1.000
_cell.length_b   1.000
_cell.length_c   1.000
_cell.angle_alpha   90.00
_cell.angle_beta   90.00
_cell.angle_gamma   90.00
#
_symmetry.space_group_name_H-M   'P 1'
#
loop_
_entity.id
_entity.type
_entity.pdbx_description
1 polymer ?
#
loop_
_entity_poly.entity_id
_entity_poly.type
_entity_poly.pdbx_seq_one_letter_code
_entity_poly.pdbx_strand_id
1 'polypeptide(L)' 'MVVLIYIIIILLAIPTGLFLAKLCEEELNDWKLRFKIMIIISFILSIGIYFSSLEYKISIMVSLLFIIMTLLTLIKKTL' A
#
# COMPACT_ATOMS: atom_id res chain seq x y z
N MET A 1 15.15 -8.48 42.57
CA MET A 1 13.86 -8.71 41.86
C MET A 1 13.72 -7.84 40.62
N VAL A 2 13.83 -6.52 40.72
CA VAL A 2 13.60 -5.59 39.59
C VAL A 2 14.49 -5.87 38.37
N VAL A 3 15.78 -6.17 38.57
CA VAL A 3 16.72 -6.51 37.49
C VAL A 3 16.33 -7.79 36.75
N LEU A 4 15.82 -8.79 37.47
CA LEU A 4 15.36 -10.06 36.88
C LEU A 4 14.15 -9.85 35.98
N ILE A 5 13.23 -8.96 36.39
CA ILE A 5 12.05 -8.58 35.61
C ILE A 5 12.47 -7.90 34.30
N TYR A 6 13.44 -6.97 34.33
CA TYR A 6 13.94 -6.33 33.11
C TYR A 6 14.59 -7.33 32.14
N ILE A 7 15.35 -8.30 32.65
CA ILE A 7 15.95 -9.35 31.80
C ILE A 7 14.85 -10.18 31.11
N ILE A 8 13.80 -10.57 31.85
CA ILE A 8 12.66 -11.31 31.28
C ILE A 8 11.92 -10.47 30.22
N ILE A 9 11.72 -9.18 30.47
CA ILE A 9 11.09 -8.26 29.50
C ILE A 9 11.91 -8.19 28.21
N ILE A 10 13.24 -8.03 28.30
CA ILE A 10 14.11 -7.98 27.13
C ILE A 10 14.07 -9.31 26.37
N LEU A 11 14.09 -10.44 27.11
CA LEU A 11 14.05 -11.76 26.50
C LEU A 11 12.76 -12.01 25.70
N LEU A 12 11.63 -11.47 26.16
CA LEU A 12 10.34 -11.55 25.46
C LEU A 12 10.19 -10.49 24.37
N ALA A 13 10.81 -9.32 24.52
CA ALA A 13 10.75 -8.25 23.53
C ALA A 13 11.41 -8.64 22.20
N ILE A 14 12.49 -9.43 22.24
CA ILE A 14 13.21 -9.89 21.03
C ILE A 14 12.31 -10.72 20.10
N PRO A 15 11.70 -11.85 20.53
CA PRO A 15 10.83 -12.64 19.66
C PRO A 15 9.59 -11.86 19.22
N THR A 16 9.07 -10.96 20.07
CA THR A 16 7.93 -10.11 19.72
C THR A 16 8.29 -9.10 18.63
N GLY A 17 9.49 -8.49 18.71
CA GLY A 17 10.00 -7.59 17.67
C GLY A 17 10.22 -8.30 16.34
N LEU A 18 10.78 -9.52 16.36
CA LEU A 18 10.94 -10.35 15.15
C LEU A 18 9.59 -10.72 14.52
N PHE A 19 8.60 -11.08 15.35
CA PHE A 19 7.25 -11.36 14.88
C PHE A 19 6.58 -10.14 14.25
N LEU A 20 6.68 -8.97 14.89
CA LEU A 20 6.15 -7.71 14.36
C LEU A 20 6.82 -7.30 13.05
N ALA A 21 8.15 -7.48 12.94
CA ALA A 21 8.88 -7.19 11.71
C ALA A 21 8.36 -8.03 10.54
N LYS A 22 8.15 -9.33 10.78
CA LYS A 22 7.59 -10.24 9.77
C LYS A 22 6.16 -9.84 9.38
N LEU A 23 5.32 -9.52 10.36
CA LEU A 23 3.95 -9.07 10.11
C LEU A 23 3.92 -7.78 9.27
N CYS A 24 4.82 -6.83 9.56
CA CYS A 24 4.97 -5.60 8.77
C CYS A 24 5.39 -5.88 7.32
N GLU A 25 6.28 -6.85 7.10
CA GLU A 25 6.71 -7.23 5.75
C GLU A 25 5.57 -7.87 4.94
N GLU A 26 4.78 -8.75 5.57
CA GLU A 26 3.58 -9.35 4.97
C GLU A 26 2.54 -8.27 4.62
N GLU A 27 2.24 -7.37 5.55
CA GLU A 27 1.29 -6.27 5.34
C GLU A 27 1.76 -5.34 4.20
N LEU A 28 3.05 -5.03 4.11
CA LEU A 28 3.62 -4.24 3.01
C LEU A 28 3.43 -4.93 1.65
N ASN A 29 3.60 -6.24 1.58
CA ASN A 29 3.38 -7.01 0.35
C ASN A 29 1.90 -7.06 -0.05
N ASP A 30 1.00 -7.18 0.92
CA ASP A 30 -0.45 -7.11 0.68
C ASP A 30 -0.87 -5.74 0.15
N TRP A 31 -0.34 -4.65 0.72
CA TRP A 31 -0.58 -3.30 0.21
C TRP A 31 -0.04 -3.11 -1.21
N LYS A 32 1.14 -3.67 -1.53
CA LYS A 32 1.66 -3.67 -2.91
C LYS A 32 0.70 -4.35 -3.88
N LEU A 33 0.13 -5.49 -3.51
CA LEU A 33 -0.87 -6.18 -4.33
C LEU A 33 -2.11 -5.31 -4.53
N ARG A 34 -2.65 -4.73 -3.45
CA ARG A 34 -3.83 -3.84 -3.51
C ARG A 34 -3.59 -2.63 -4.40
N PHE A 35 -2.42 -1.99 -4.32
CA PHE A 35 -2.07 -0.86 -5.20
C PHE A 35 -2.00 -1.27 -6.67
N LYS A 36 -1.45 -2.44 -7.00
CA LYS A 36 -1.45 -2.97 -8.37
C LYS A 36 -2.87 -3.16 -8.89
N ILE A 37 -3.76 -3.74 -8.08
CA ILE A 37 -5.17 -3.94 -8.45
C ILE A 37 -5.86 -2.59 -8.68
N MET A 38 -5.65 -1.61 -7.80
CA MET A 38 -6.21 -0.26 -7.96
C MET A 38 -5.73 0.43 -9.23
N ILE A 39 -4.46 0.27 -9.61
CA ILE A 39 -3.91 0.80 -10.87
C ILE A 39 -4.64 0.20 -12.06
N ILE A 40 -4.79 -1.14 -12.09
CA ILE A 40 -5.47 -1.84 -13.18
C ILE A 40 -6.92 -1.36 -13.31
N ILE A 41 -7.66 -1.29 -12.20
CA ILE A 41 -9.05 -0.82 -12.18
C ILE A 41 -9.14 0.63 -12.67
N SER A 42 -8.28 1.51 -12.18
CA SER A 42 -8.26 2.93 -12.57
C SER A 42 -7.94 3.10 -14.06
N PHE A 43 -7.05 2.26 -14.60
CA PHE A 43 -6.70 2.28 -16.01
C PHE A 43 -7.86 1.82 -16.91
N ILE A 44 -8.54 0.72 -16.54
CA ILE A 44 -9.73 0.24 -17.25
C ILE A 44 -10.84 1.30 -17.22
N LEU A 45 -11.10 1.90 -16.06
CA LEU A 45 -12.08 2.99 -15.93
C LEU A 45 -11.72 4.20 -16.79
N SER A 46 -10.44 4.58 -16.83
CA SER A 46 -9.97 5.69 -17.66
C SER A 46 -10.26 5.44 -19.15
N ILE A 47 -10.06 4.21 -19.62
CA ILE A 47 -10.39 3.82 -20.99
C ILE A 47 -11.91 3.86 -21.21
N GLY A 48 -12.70 3.35 -20.26
CA GLY A 48 -14.17 3.39 -20.35
C GLY A 48 -14.72 4.81 -20.44
N ILE A 49 -14.18 5.73 -19.61
CA ILE A 49 -14.60 7.13 -19.58
C ILE A 49 -14.22 7.86 -20.88
N TYR A 50 -13.10 7.51 -21.50
CA TYR A 50 -12.67 8.09 -22.77
C TYR A 50 -13.73 7.92 -23.88
N PHE A 51 -14.39 6.75 -23.92
CA PHE A 51 -15.47 6.46 -24.88
C PHE A 51 -16.85 6.95 -24.43
N SER A 52 -16.98 7.48 -23.22
CA SER A 52 -18.25 7.99 -22.71
C SER A 52 -18.55 9.40 -23.22
N SER A 53 -19.83 9.77 -23.20
CA SER A 53 -20.33 11.13 -23.51
C SER A 53 -20.45 12.02 -22.28
N LEU A 54 -19.75 11.72 -21.18
CA LEU A 54 -19.79 12.51 -19.95
C LEU A 54 -19.23 13.92 -20.18
N GLU A 55 -19.92 14.94 -19.70
CA GLU A 55 -19.48 16.35 -19.77
C GLU A 55 -18.12 16.55 -19.07
N TYR A 56 -17.91 15.89 -17.93
CA TYR A 56 -16.69 16.00 -17.11
C TYR A 56 -15.61 14.95 -17.43
N LYS A 57 -15.67 14.30 -18.61
CA LYS A 57 -14.78 13.17 -18.94
C LYS A 57 -13.29 13.49 -18.73
N ILE A 58 -12.86 14.70 -19.09
CA ILE A 58 -11.45 15.11 -19.02
C ILE A 58 -10.99 15.17 -17.57
N SER A 59 -11.76 15.83 -16.70
CA SER A 59 -11.42 15.97 -15.27
C SER A 59 -11.37 14.61 -14.56
N ILE A 60 -12.30 13.71 -14.88
CA ILE A 60 -12.30 12.35 -14.31
C ILE A 60 -11.09 11.56 -14.80
N MET A 61 -10.77 11.64 -16.10
CA MET A 61 -9.62 10.95 -16.69
C MET A 61 -8.30 11.44 -16.07
N VAL A 62 -8.14 12.75 -15.91
CA VAL A 62 -6.96 13.35 -15.25
C VAL A 62 -6.83 12.88 -13.81
N SER A 63 -7.95 12.80 -13.07
CA SER A 63 -7.95 12.31 -11.68
C SER A 63 -7.55 10.84 -11.59
N LEU A 64 -8.04 10.00 -12.50
CA LEU A 64 -7.67 8.58 -12.55
C LEU A 64 -6.19 8.39 -12.92
N LEU A 65 -5.69 9.16 -13.89
CA LEU A 65 -4.27 9.16 -14.25
C LEU A 65 -3.38 9.62 -13.08
N PHE A 66 -3.82 10.64 -12.33
CA PHE A 66 -3.12 11.09 -11.13
C PHE A 66 -3.03 10.00 -10.06
N ILE A 67 -4.13 9.27 -9.82
CA ILE A 67 -4.15 8.12 -8.90
C ILE A 67 -3.16 7.05 -9.37
N ILE A 68 -3.16 6.70 -10.66
CA ILE A 68 -2.23 5.73 -11.24
C ILE A 68 -0.77 6.15 -11.01
N MET A 69 -0.43 7.40 -11.33
CA MET A 69 0.93 7.92 -11.15
C MET A 69 1.38 7.92 -9.69
N THR A 70 0.47 8.28 -8.78
CA THR A 70 0.74 8.29 -7.33
C THR A 70 1.00 6.88 -6.82
N LEU A 71 0.14 5.92 -7.18
CA LEU A 71 0.29 4.53 -6.76
C LEU A 71 1.54 3.87 -7.36
N LEU A 72 1.88 4.14 -8.61
CA LEU A 72 3.13 3.68 -9.22
C LEU A 72 4.36 4.22 -8.48
N THR A 73 4.32 5.51 -8.10
CA THR A 73 5.41 6.14 -7.33
C THR A 73 5.54 5.52 -5.95
N LEU A 74 4.42 5.25 -5.28
CA LEU A 74 4.41 4.56 -3.99
C LEU A 74 5.00 3.16 -4.10
N ILE A 75 4.56 2.34 -5.06
CA ILE A 75 5.11 1.00 -5.27
C ILE A 75 6.63 1.07 -5.51
N LYS A 76 7.11 2.01 -6.34
CA LYS A 76 8.54 2.18 -6.63
C LYS A 76 9.36 2.58 -5.39
N LYS A 77 8.80 3.39 -4.49
CA LYS A 77 9.50 3.82 -3.28
C LYS A 77 9.57 2.73 -2.20
N THR A 78 8.58 1.84 -2.18
CA THR A 78 8.47 0.73 -1.22
C THR A 78 9.19 -0.55 -1.70
N LEU A 79 9.88 -0.51 -2.84
CA LEU A 79 10.62 -1.61 -3.47
C LEU A 79 12.11 -1.27 -3.45
#